data_AF-A0A1A8DJF2-F1
#
_entry.id   AF-A0A1A8DJF2-F1
#
_cell.length_a   1.000
_cell.length_b   1.000
_cell.length_c   1.000
_cell.angle_alpha   90.00
_cell.angle_beta   90.00
_cell.angle_gamma   90.00
#
_symmetry.space_group_name_H-M   'P 1'
#
loop_
_entity.id
_entity.type
_entity.pdbx_description
1 polymer ?
#
loop_
_entity_poly.entity_id
_entity_poly.type
_entity_poly.pdbx_seq_one_letter_code
_entity_poly.pdbx_strand_id
1 'polypeptide(L)'
;EPIKVVKPKPKRPNEEQRRTEKTKVELRRRIPPEFQDFAETRKSVRQSTSEHTRKTNLRLQERQDAPRRRRGAHRDRPLTQEELLAEAKVTAEVNIRSLENYERLEADKKKQVHKKRRFEGPTIRYHSVLMPLVSQPLLKEENVDVEGLDQDVSQNAPQNPAAASQQPPGGLCSRTFMTFSDEEAFEVAFPHRARSSRPLPVQEVCPVTHKAALYRDPVTDIPYANARAFRIIREAYRKYVAAHGFPNTSGGDSSGVKGNRQKMVVKQTAVTT
;
A
#
# COMPACT_ATOMS: atom_id res chain seq x y z
N GLU A 1 -55.87 18.85 44.14
CA GLU A 1 -56.16 18.70 42.71
C GLU A 1 -54.86 18.35 41.96
N PRO A 2 -54.88 17.74 40.77
CA PRO A 2 -55.49 16.45 40.50
C PRO A 2 -54.54 15.45 39.79
N ILE A 3 -54.86 14.19 40.04
CA ILE A 3 -54.71 12.96 39.25
C ILE A 3 -54.48 13.17 37.74
N LYS A 4 -53.53 12.42 37.16
CA LYS A 4 -53.68 11.84 35.81
C LYS A 4 -53.08 10.43 35.73
N VAL A 5 -53.99 9.46 35.80
CA VAL A 5 -53.83 8.04 35.48
C VAL A 5 -53.69 7.88 33.96
N VAL A 6 -52.74 7.08 33.49
CA VAL A 6 -52.76 6.51 32.13
C VAL A 6 -52.94 5.00 32.24
N LYS A 7 -54.11 4.55 31.78
CA LYS A 7 -54.53 3.14 31.70
C LYS A 7 -53.77 2.40 30.58
N PRO A 8 -53.39 1.13 30.77
CA PRO A 8 -52.87 0.29 29.69
C PRO A 8 -54.00 -0.23 28.78
N LYS A 9 -53.72 -0.30 27.47
CA LYS A 9 -54.65 -0.73 26.41
C LYS A 9 -54.98 -2.23 26.50
N PRO A 10 -56.23 -2.65 26.18
CA PRO A 10 -56.64 -4.06 26.17
C PRO A 10 -56.21 -4.80 24.89
N LYS A 11 -55.81 -6.07 25.05
CA LYS A 11 -55.61 -7.03 23.96
C LYS A 11 -56.98 -7.51 23.43
N ARG A 12 -57.12 -7.60 22.10
CA ARG A 12 -58.22 -8.32 21.42
C ARG A 12 -57.73 -9.67 20.86
N PRO A 13 -58.63 -10.66 20.71
CA PRO A 13 -58.26 -12.08 20.60
C PRO A 13 -58.15 -12.58 19.15
N ASN A 14 -57.36 -13.66 19.03
CA ASN A 14 -57.40 -14.82 18.14
C ASN A 14 -57.77 -14.64 16.64
N GLU A 15 -56.82 -15.01 15.78
CA GLU A 15 -57.17 -15.65 14.50
C GLU A 15 -56.22 -16.85 14.26
N GLU A 16 -56.85 -18.03 14.29
CA GLU A 16 -56.28 -19.35 14.05
C GLU A 16 -55.87 -19.46 12.57
N GLN A 17 -54.59 -19.27 12.25
CA GLN A 17 -54.07 -19.62 10.93
C GLN A 17 -53.68 -21.10 10.90
N ARG A 18 -54.63 -21.86 10.37
CA ARG A 18 -54.63 -23.27 9.99
C ARG A 18 -53.28 -23.69 9.41
N ARG A 19 -52.76 -24.78 9.94
CA ARG A 19 -51.66 -25.57 9.37
C ARG A 19 -51.99 -25.92 7.92
N THR A 20 -51.20 -25.42 6.98
CA THR A 20 -51.14 -25.99 5.63
C THR A 20 -49.94 -26.94 5.60
N GLU A 21 -50.24 -28.24 5.64
CA GLU A 21 -49.29 -29.29 5.28
C GLU A 21 -48.87 -29.08 3.84
N LYS A 22 -47.64 -28.59 3.64
CA LYS A 22 -46.99 -28.67 2.33
C LYS A 22 -46.15 -29.94 2.33
N THR A 23 -46.68 -30.97 1.70
CA THR A 23 -45.99 -32.20 1.31
C THR A 23 -44.75 -31.82 0.51
N LYS A 24 -43.57 -31.92 1.14
CA LYS A 24 -42.29 -31.77 0.45
C LYS A 24 -42.07 -33.05 -0.34
N VAL A 25 -42.32 -33.00 -1.64
CA VAL A 25 -41.95 -34.07 -2.58
C VAL A 25 -40.43 -34.28 -2.47
N GLU A 26 -40.02 -35.43 -1.91
CA GLU A 26 -38.63 -35.88 -1.92
C GLU A 26 -38.25 -36.19 -3.37
N LEU A 27 -37.51 -35.28 -4.02
CA LEU A 27 -36.79 -35.62 -5.23
C LEU A 27 -35.59 -36.49 -4.82
N ARG A 28 -35.80 -37.81 -4.79
CA ARG A 28 -34.73 -38.82 -4.64
C ARG A 28 -33.82 -38.76 -5.87
N ARG A 29 -32.85 -37.85 -5.88
CA ARG A 29 -31.65 -37.99 -6.71
C ARG A 29 -30.83 -39.13 -6.13
N ARG A 30 -30.80 -40.28 -6.82
CA ARG A 30 -29.85 -41.36 -6.52
C ARG A 30 -28.43 -40.81 -6.69
N ILE A 31 -27.67 -40.82 -5.61
CA ILE A 31 -26.24 -40.50 -5.63
C ILE A 31 -25.50 -41.79 -5.97
N PRO A 32 -24.53 -41.77 -6.91
CA PRO A 32 -23.68 -42.93 -7.23
C PRO A 32 -22.91 -43.46 -6.00
N PRO A 33 -22.61 -44.77 -5.93
CA PRO A 33 -22.04 -45.43 -4.74
C PRO A 33 -20.60 -45.02 -4.38
N GLU A 34 -19.91 -44.22 -5.20
CA GLU A 34 -18.53 -43.78 -4.93
C GLU A 34 -18.43 -42.58 -3.96
N PHE A 35 -19.54 -42.04 -3.47
CA PHE A 35 -19.56 -40.91 -2.51
C PHE A 35 -20.14 -41.27 -1.13
N GLN A 36 -20.13 -42.56 -0.78
CA GLN A 36 -20.73 -43.04 0.47
C GLN A 36 -19.90 -42.67 1.72
N ASP A 37 -18.59 -42.48 1.55
CA ASP A 37 -17.66 -42.17 2.66
C ASP A 37 -17.73 -40.69 3.14
N PHE A 38 -18.34 -39.79 2.36
CA PHE A 38 -18.53 -38.39 2.74
C PHE A 38 -19.92 -38.08 3.33
N ALA A 39 -20.86 -39.01 3.22
CA ALA A 39 -22.23 -38.84 3.72
C ALA A 39 -22.31 -38.92 5.25
N GLU A 40 -21.28 -39.46 5.90
CA GLU A 40 -21.19 -39.59 7.35
C GLU A 40 -20.56 -38.37 8.04
N THR A 41 -20.39 -37.27 7.30
CA THR A 41 -20.11 -35.95 7.86
C THR A 41 -21.33 -35.43 8.61
N ARG A 42 -21.63 -36.06 9.76
CA ARG A 42 -22.58 -35.61 10.75
C ARG A 42 -22.21 -34.17 11.10
N LYS A 43 -23.13 -33.26 10.77
CA LYS A 43 -23.11 -31.83 11.09
C LYS A 43 -22.54 -31.64 12.50
N SER A 44 -21.27 -31.25 12.60
CA SER A 44 -20.65 -30.99 13.90
C SER A 44 -21.29 -29.73 14.47
N VAL A 45 -22.31 -29.90 15.30
CA VAL A 45 -22.90 -28.81 16.05
C VAL A 45 -21.80 -28.29 16.97
N ARG A 46 -21.49 -27.00 16.88
CA ARG A 46 -20.45 -26.37 17.71
C ARG A 46 -20.75 -26.69 19.17
N GLN A 47 -19.72 -27.08 19.93
CA GLN A 47 -19.86 -27.47 21.35
C GLN A 47 -20.63 -26.41 22.15
N SER A 48 -20.41 -25.12 21.84
CA SER A 48 -21.15 -23.99 22.44
C SER A 48 -22.65 -24.05 22.18
N THR A 49 -23.09 -24.45 20.99
CA THR A 49 -24.51 -24.63 20.66
C THR A 49 -25.11 -25.77 21.45
N SER A 50 -24.41 -26.91 21.59
CA SER A 50 -24.90 -28.04 22.40
C SER A 50 -25.00 -27.71 23.89
N GLU A 51 -24.02 -26.98 24.44
CA GLU A 51 -24.06 -26.53 25.82
C GLU A 51 -25.19 -25.52 26.07
N HIS A 52 -25.40 -24.60 25.13
CA HIS A 52 -26.47 -23.62 25.24
C HIS A 52 -27.86 -24.29 25.15
N THR A 53 -28.04 -25.25 24.24
CA THR A 53 -29.27 -26.06 24.14
C THR A 53 -29.52 -26.86 25.42
N ARG A 54 -28.47 -27.46 26.01
CA ARG A 54 -28.56 -28.20 27.28
C ARG A 54 -28.94 -27.29 28.44
N LYS A 55 -28.33 -26.11 28.56
CA LYS A 55 -28.65 -25.11 29.59
C LYS A 55 -30.09 -24.62 29.49
N THR A 56 -30.58 -24.38 28.27
CA THR A 56 -31.97 -23.96 28.04
C THR A 56 -32.96 -25.07 28.39
N ASN A 57 -32.67 -26.33 28.04
CA ASN A 57 -33.51 -27.47 28.40
C ASN A 57 -33.61 -27.68 29.91
N LEU A 58 -32.48 -27.61 30.63
CA LEU A 58 -32.47 -27.70 32.09
C LEU A 58 -33.32 -26.60 32.74
N ARG A 59 -33.25 -25.36 32.24
CA ARG A 59 -34.07 -24.25 32.74
C ARG A 59 -35.57 -24.45 32.47
N LEU A 60 -35.92 -25.09 31.35
CA LEU A 60 -37.31 -25.41 31.03
C LEU A 60 -37.83 -26.55 31.92
N GLN A 61 -37.01 -27.57 32.16
CA GLN A 61 -37.36 -28.69 33.04
C GLN A 61 -37.54 -28.22 34.48
N GLU A 62 -36.62 -27.41 35.01
CA GLU A 62 -36.74 -26.80 36.33
C GLU A 62 -38.03 -25.96 36.49
N ARG A 63 -38.46 -25.26 35.44
CA ARG A 63 -39.72 -24.51 35.44
C ARG A 63 -40.97 -25.39 35.41
N GLN A 64 -40.88 -26.59 34.84
CA GLN A 64 -41.97 -27.57 34.81
C GLN A 64 -42.08 -28.30 36.14
N ASP A 65 -40.95 -28.66 36.74
CA ASP A 65 -40.87 -29.40 38.01
C ASP A 65 -41.01 -28.48 39.23
N ALA A 66 -40.86 -27.17 39.07
CA ALA A 66 -41.05 -26.21 40.14
C ALA A 66 -42.53 -26.19 40.57
N PRO A 67 -42.85 -26.57 41.82
CA PRO A 67 -44.21 -26.42 42.34
C PRO A 67 -44.60 -24.94 42.29
N ARG A 68 -45.82 -24.65 41.83
CA ARG A 68 -46.38 -23.28 41.80
C ARG A 68 -46.36 -22.70 43.22
N ARG A 69 -45.29 -21.98 43.57
CA ARG A 69 -45.14 -21.35 44.87
C ARG A 69 -46.27 -20.33 45.05
N ARG A 70 -47.19 -20.61 45.98
CA ARG A 70 -48.05 -19.56 46.53
C ARG A 70 -47.12 -18.58 47.25
N ARG A 71 -47.13 -17.32 46.84
CA ARG A 71 -46.35 -16.26 47.49
C ARG A 71 -46.95 -16.02 48.87
N GLY A 72 -46.42 -16.69 49.89
CA GLY A 72 -46.64 -16.31 51.27
C GLY A 72 -45.97 -14.95 51.51
N ALA A 73 -46.59 -14.12 52.36
CA ALA A 73 -45.99 -12.87 52.80
C ALA A 73 -44.66 -13.20 53.50
N HIS A 74 -43.55 -12.77 52.91
CA HIS A 74 -42.23 -12.90 53.50
C HIS A 74 -42.20 -11.99 54.73
N ARG A 75 -42.35 -12.57 55.93
CA ARG A 75 -42.07 -11.86 57.16
C ARG A 75 -40.58 -12.03 57.40
N ASP A 76 -39.83 -10.95 57.24
CA ASP A 76 -38.44 -10.88 57.65
C ASP A 76 -38.41 -11.09 59.16
N ARG A 77 -38.20 -12.33 59.58
CA ARG A 77 -37.87 -12.62 60.97
C ARG A 77 -36.48 -12.02 61.20
N PRO A 78 -36.30 -11.13 62.19
CA PRO A 78 -34.98 -10.61 62.49
C PRO A 78 -34.07 -11.80 62.82
N LEU A 79 -33.01 -11.94 62.02
CA LEU A 79 -32.05 -13.02 62.07
C LEU A 79 -31.34 -12.99 63.43
N THR A 80 -31.29 -14.13 64.11
CA THR A 80 -30.57 -14.24 65.38
C THR A 80 -29.08 -13.99 65.17
N GLN A 81 -28.37 -13.61 66.24
CA GLN A 81 -26.94 -13.31 66.12
C GLN A 81 -26.11 -14.53 65.67
N GLU A 82 -26.54 -15.74 66.02
CA GLU A 82 -25.90 -16.99 65.56
C GLU A 82 -26.09 -17.21 64.05
N GLU A 83 -27.28 -16.93 63.55
CA GLU A 83 -27.60 -17.03 62.13
C GLU A 83 -26.83 -15.97 61.30
N LEU A 84 -26.65 -14.76 61.82
CA LEU A 84 -25.77 -13.74 61.21
C LEU A 84 -24.32 -14.21 61.12
N LEU A 85 -23.81 -14.86 62.18
CA LEU A 85 -22.46 -15.42 62.18
C LEU A 85 -22.33 -16.61 61.21
N ALA A 86 -23.38 -17.42 61.05
CA ALA A 86 -23.40 -18.50 60.07
C ALA A 86 -23.40 -17.96 58.63
N GLU A 87 -24.21 -16.94 58.34
CA GLU A 87 -24.23 -16.26 57.04
C GLU A 87 -22.88 -15.60 56.72
N ALA A 88 -22.26 -14.96 57.72
CA ALA A 88 -20.94 -14.37 57.57
C ALA A 88 -19.87 -15.43 57.24
N LYS A 89 -19.92 -16.62 57.86
CA LYS A 89 -19.01 -17.75 57.54
C LYS A 89 -19.19 -18.24 56.10
N VAL A 90 -20.43 -18.43 55.66
CA VAL A 90 -20.73 -18.84 54.28
C VAL A 90 -20.24 -17.78 53.29
N THR A 91 -20.47 -16.50 53.60
CA THR A 91 -20.00 -15.39 52.76
C THR A 91 -18.48 -15.34 52.69
N ALA A 92 -17.79 -15.58 53.82
CA ALA A 92 -16.34 -15.66 53.86
C ALA A 92 -15.81 -16.81 52.99
N GLU A 93 -16.41 -17.99 53.06
CA GLU A 93 -16.05 -19.13 52.18
C GLU A 93 -16.27 -18.80 50.70
N VAL A 94 -17.38 -18.15 50.36
CA VAL A 94 -17.67 -17.72 48.98
C VAL A 94 -16.66 -16.67 48.51
N ASN A 95 -16.27 -15.74 49.38
CA ASN A 95 -15.27 -14.72 49.10
C ASN A 95 -13.88 -15.33 48.91
N ILE A 96 -13.50 -16.32 49.72
CA ILE A 96 -12.23 -17.05 49.57
C ILE A 96 -12.21 -17.77 48.22
N ARG A 97 -13.28 -18.52 47.87
CA ARG A 97 -13.36 -19.23 46.59
C ARG A 97 -13.38 -18.26 45.39
N SER A 98 -14.00 -17.10 45.52
CA SER A 98 -14.03 -16.09 44.46
C SER A 98 -12.66 -15.43 44.27
N LEU A 99 -11.94 -15.18 45.36
CA LEU A 99 -10.56 -14.68 45.33
C LEU A 99 -9.62 -15.68 44.65
N GLU A 100 -9.66 -16.95 45.03
CA GLU A 100 -8.85 -18.01 44.41
C GLU A 100 -9.10 -18.11 42.89
N ASN A 101 -10.36 -17.99 42.48
CA ASN A 101 -10.72 -18.00 41.06
C ASN A 101 -10.21 -16.74 40.33
N TYR A 102 -10.30 -15.57 40.98
CA TYR A 102 -9.76 -14.33 40.44
C TYR A 102 -8.24 -14.39 40.26
N GLU A 103 -7.52 -14.93 41.24
CA GLU A 103 -6.07 -15.14 41.18
C GLU A 103 -5.66 -16.07 40.02
N ARG A 104 -6.43 -17.16 39.80
CA ARG A 104 -6.21 -18.05 38.64
C ARG A 104 -6.39 -17.31 37.32
N LEU A 105 -7.46 -16.52 37.18
CA LEU A 105 -7.71 -15.73 35.97
C LEU A 105 -6.63 -14.67 35.73
N GLU A 106 -6.15 -14.00 36.78
CA GLU A 106 -5.02 -13.07 36.74
C GLU A 106 -3.73 -13.77 36.27
N ALA A 107 -3.43 -14.95 36.80
CA ALA A 107 -2.26 -15.73 36.41
C ALA A 107 -2.31 -16.17 34.95
N ASP A 108 -3.48 -16.59 34.47
CA ASP A 108 -3.63 -17.03 33.08
C ASP A 108 -3.63 -15.86 32.09
N LYS A 109 -4.18 -14.71 32.48
CA LYS A 109 -4.07 -13.46 31.70
C LYS A 109 -2.62 -13.01 31.55
N LYS A 110 -1.79 -13.19 32.58
CA LYS A 110 -0.33 -12.91 32.53
C LYS A 110 0.41 -13.89 31.61
N LYS A 111 -0.02 -15.15 31.55
CA LYS A 111 0.59 -16.18 30.67
C LYS A 111 0.17 -16.03 29.20
N GLN A 112 -1.04 -15.56 28.93
CA GLN A 112 -1.61 -15.48 27.59
C GLN A 112 -1.30 -14.18 26.84
N VAL A 113 -0.38 -13.36 27.37
CA VAL A 113 0.15 -12.22 26.63
C VAL A 113 0.87 -12.76 25.40
N HIS A 114 0.28 -12.54 24.23
CA HIS A 114 0.85 -12.93 22.95
C HIS A 114 2.19 -12.22 22.79
N LYS A 115 3.28 -12.94 23.07
CA LYS A 115 4.63 -12.46 22.76
C LYS A 115 4.70 -12.37 21.25
N LYS A 116 4.65 -11.14 20.70
CA LYS A 116 4.93 -10.92 19.28
C LYS A 116 6.29 -11.57 19.00
N ARG A 117 6.33 -12.63 18.19
CA ARG A 117 7.59 -13.22 17.75
C ARG A 117 8.41 -12.08 17.15
N ARG A 118 9.63 -11.90 17.65
CA ARG A 118 10.57 -11.01 16.99
C ARG A 118 10.90 -11.64 15.65
N PHE A 119 10.83 -10.84 14.60
CA PHE A 119 11.30 -11.27 13.29
C PHE A 119 12.83 -11.30 13.37
N GLU A 120 13.40 -12.48 13.21
CA GLU A 120 14.84 -12.70 13.17
C GLU A 120 15.22 -12.89 11.70
N GLY A 121 15.70 -11.82 11.08
CA GLY A 121 16.14 -11.83 9.69
C GLY A 121 16.25 -10.43 9.10
N PRO A 122 16.78 -10.32 7.87
CA PRO A 122 16.88 -9.05 7.16
C PRO A 122 15.50 -8.43 6.94
N THR A 123 15.36 -7.15 7.29
CA THR A 123 14.11 -6.41 7.16
C THR A 123 14.22 -5.32 6.12
N ILE A 124 13.14 -5.14 5.36
CA ILE A 124 12.98 -4.03 4.41
C ILE A 124 11.84 -3.16 4.91
N ARG A 125 12.13 -1.88 5.15
CA ARG A 125 11.16 -0.88 5.61
C ARG A 125 10.85 0.10 4.49
N TYR A 126 9.56 0.34 4.27
CA TYR A 126 9.07 1.25 3.25
C TYR A 126 8.58 2.54 3.91
N HIS A 127 9.06 3.67 3.40
CA HIS A 127 8.69 5.01 3.86
C HIS A 127 8.20 5.83 2.67
N SER A 128 6.88 5.99 2.54
CA SER A 128 6.26 6.83 1.50
C SER A 128 6.03 8.25 2.03
N VAL A 129 6.53 9.25 1.31
CA VAL A 129 6.38 10.68 1.67
C VAL A 129 5.97 11.46 0.42
N LEU A 130 5.16 12.52 0.59
CA LEU A 130 4.85 13.46 -0.48
C LEU A 130 6.01 14.42 -0.68
N MET A 131 6.51 14.52 -1.91
CA MET A 131 7.61 15.39 -2.30
C MET A 131 7.16 16.35 -3.41
N PRO A 132 7.75 17.55 -3.51
CA PRO A 132 7.53 18.43 -4.65
C PRO A 132 7.99 17.75 -5.95
N LEU A 133 7.17 17.81 -6.99
CA LEU A 133 7.52 17.36 -8.34
C LEU A 133 8.49 18.37 -8.94
N VAL A 134 9.78 18.02 -8.93
CA VAL A 134 10.80 18.77 -9.66
C VAL A 134 10.64 18.44 -11.14
N SER A 135 9.88 19.27 -11.86
CA SER A 135 9.94 19.28 -13.32
C SER A 135 11.37 19.61 -13.73
N GLN A 136 12.02 18.71 -14.47
CA GLN A 136 13.33 19.00 -15.06
C GLN A 136 13.22 20.34 -15.80
N PRO A 137 14.11 21.32 -15.54
CA PRO A 137 14.16 22.52 -16.33
C PRO A 137 14.68 22.10 -17.70
N LEU A 138 13.75 21.71 -18.56
CA LEU A 138 13.97 21.53 -19.98
C LEU A 138 14.29 22.92 -20.49
N LEU A 139 15.59 23.22 -20.59
CA LEU A 139 16.19 24.11 -21.59
C LEU A 139 15.25 25.23 -22.08
N LYS A 140 14.83 26.14 -21.19
CA LYS A 140 14.38 27.47 -21.61
C LYS A 140 15.65 28.29 -21.63
N GLU A 141 16.42 28.19 -22.71
CA GLU A 141 16.41 29.20 -23.76
C GLU A 141 16.40 30.59 -23.12
N GLU A 142 17.58 30.97 -22.62
CA GLU A 142 18.01 32.36 -22.54
C GLU A 142 17.79 32.96 -23.94
N ASN A 143 16.67 33.65 -24.11
CA ASN A 143 16.45 34.49 -25.27
C ASN A 143 17.38 35.68 -25.07
N VAL A 144 18.60 35.56 -25.60
CA VAL A 144 19.44 36.72 -25.85
C VAL A 144 18.68 37.52 -26.90
N ASP A 145 18.04 38.58 -26.44
CA ASP A 145 17.30 39.52 -27.26
C ASP A 145 18.29 40.21 -28.21
N VAL A 146 18.24 39.85 -29.49
CA VAL A 146 18.98 40.52 -30.56
C VAL A 146 17.96 41.20 -31.48
N GLU A 147 17.15 42.08 -30.93
CA GLU A 147 16.39 43.08 -31.70
C GLU A 147 16.65 44.49 -31.13
N GLY A 148 17.92 44.88 -31.15
CA GLY A 148 18.29 46.28 -31.24
C GLY A 148 18.25 46.72 -32.70
N LEU A 149 17.08 47.17 -33.17
CA LEU A 149 16.82 48.15 -34.24
C LEU A 149 15.43 47.91 -34.85
N ASP A 150 14.39 48.48 -34.24
CA ASP A 150 13.50 49.36 -34.99
C ASP A 150 12.66 50.24 -34.06
N GLN A 151 12.59 51.51 -34.44
CA GLN A 151 11.77 52.55 -33.83
C GLN A 151 10.31 52.31 -34.21
N ASP A 152 9.40 52.30 -33.24
CA ASP A 152 8.47 53.42 -33.05
C ASP A 152 7.42 53.13 -31.97
N VAL A 153 7.25 54.15 -31.13
CA VAL A 153 6.38 54.21 -29.96
C VAL A 153 4.93 54.40 -30.38
N SER A 154 4.02 53.61 -29.81
CA SER A 154 2.70 54.10 -29.39
C SER A 154 2.14 53.24 -28.25
N GLN A 155 1.99 53.90 -27.11
CA GLN A 155 1.45 53.41 -25.85
C GLN A 155 -0.08 53.32 -25.91
N ASN A 156 -0.68 52.32 -25.25
CA ASN A 156 -1.79 52.51 -24.29
C ASN A 156 -2.23 51.19 -23.61
N ALA A 157 -1.88 51.07 -22.31
CA ALA A 157 -2.57 50.58 -21.10
C ALA A 157 -3.73 49.52 -21.15
N PRO A 158 -4.10 48.83 -20.03
CA PRO A 158 -3.66 49.04 -18.64
C PRO A 158 -3.20 47.79 -17.86
N GLN A 159 -2.65 48.09 -16.69
CA GLN A 159 -2.07 47.23 -15.67
C GLN A 159 -3.16 46.61 -14.77
N ASN A 160 -2.97 45.36 -14.35
CA ASN A 160 -3.66 44.75 -13.21
C ASN A 160 -2.62 44.08 -12.30
N PRO A 161 -2.53 44.44 -11.00
CA PRO A 161 -1.61 43.78 -10.08
C PRO A 161 -2.30 42.60 -9.41
N ALA A 162 -2.06 41.39 -9.91
CA ALA A 162 -2.38 40.17 -9.16
C ALA A 162 -1.13 39.73 -8.39
N ALA A 163 -1.21 39.83 -7.06
CA ALA A 163 -0.22 39.30 -6.15
C ALA A 163 0.08 37.83 -6.45
N ALA A 164 1.22 37.56 -7.09
CA ALA A 164 1.75 36.23 -7.27
C ALA A 164 2.24 35.71 -5.91
N SER A 165 1.40 34.92 -5.26
CA SER A 165 1.83 34.03 -4.19
C SER A 165 2.91 33.10 -4.74
N GLN A 166 4.07 33.12 -4.09
CA GLN A 166 5.27 32.35 -4.42
C GLN A 166 5.07 30.84 -4.15
N GLN A 167 4.12 30.18 -4.82
CA GLN A 167 4.11 28.73 -4.87
C GLN A 167 4.93 28.27 -6.10
N PRO A 168 5.95 27.41 -5.92
CA PRO A 168 6.64 26.84 -7.06
C PRO A 168 5.63 26.06 -7.91
N PRO A 169 5.66 26.19 -9.25
CA PRO A 169 4.72 25.53 -10.17
C PRO A 169 5.09 24.04 -10.34
N GLY A 170 5.18 23.30 -9.25
CA GLY A 170 5.43 21.86 -9.24
C GLY A 170 4.30 21.16 -8.52
N GLY A 171 3.63 20.21 -9.17
CA GLY A 171 2.68 19.32 -8.50
C GLY A 171 3.34 18.56 -7.35
N LEU A 172 2.57 17.82 -6.56
CA LEU A 172 3.14 16.89 -5.56
C LEU A 172 3.31 15.50 -6.19
N CYS A 173 4.36 14.78 -5.81
CA CYS A 173 4.57 13.38 -6.18
C CYS A 173 4.79 12.51 -4.94
N SER A 174 4.32 11.26 -4.97
CA SER A 174 4.65 10.29 -3.93
C SER A 174 6.05 9.74 -4.16
N ARG A 175 6.93 9.87 -3.18
CA ARG A 175 8.26 9.25 -3.19
C ARG A 175 8.36 8.18 -2.12
N THR A 176 8.79 6.99 -2.54
CA THR A 176 8.98 5.84 -1.65
C THR A 176 10.46 5.61 -1.40
N PHE A 177 10.87 5.62 -0.13
CA PHE A 177 12.21 5.23 0.31
C PHE A 177 12.17 3.82 0.86
N MET A 178 13.18 3.02 0.50
CA MET A 178 13.35 1.66 0.99
C MET A 178 14.61 1.63 1.86
N THR A 179 14.46 1.19 3.11
CA THR A 179 15.56 1.04 4.06
C THR A 179 15.77 -0.45 4.33
N PHE A 180 16.98 -0.93 4.11
CA PHE A 180 17.40 -2.30 4.37
C PHE A 180 18.13 -2.36 5.70
N SER A 181 17.90 -3.40 6.51
CA SER A 181 18.72 -3.62 7.72
C SER A 181 20.13 -4.08 7.38
N ASP A 182 20.26 -4.92 6.35
CA ASP A 182 21.51 -5.58 5.97
C ASP A 182 21.86 -5.26 4.51
N GLU A 183 23.16 -5.06 4.26
CA GLU A 183 23.69 -4.72 2.93
C GLU A 183 23.56 -5.90 1.95
N GLU A 184 23.67 -7.14 2.43
CA GLU A 184 23.47 -8.33 1.59
C GLU A 184 22.05 -8.40 1.02
N ALA A 185 21.04 -8.06 1.83
CA ALA A 185 19.65 -8.00 1.38
C ALA A 185 19.43 -6.90 0.32
N PHE A 186 20.17 -5.79 0.43
CA PHE A 186 20.18 -4.74 -0.58
C PHE A 186 20.79 -5.23 -1.90
N GLU A 187 21.97 -5.86 -1.87
CA GLU A 187 22.63 -6.36 -3.08
C GLU A 187 21.85 -7.49 -3.77
N VAL A 188 21.15 -8.33 -3.01
CA VAL A 188 20.23 -9.34 -3.56
C VAL A 188 19.02 -8.68 -4.25
N ALA A 189 18.45 -7.64 -3.64
CA ALA A 189 17.30 -6.92 -4.20
C ALA A 189 17.71 -6.04 -5.41
N PHE A 190 18.93 -5.50 -5.41
CA PHE A 190 19.47 -4.59 -6.42
C PHE A 190 20.83 -5.05 -6.92
N PRO A 191 20.89 -6.17 -7.67
CA PRO A 191 22.15 -6.73 -8.12
C PRO A 191 22.92 -5.75 -9.02
N HIS A 192 24.22 -5.60 -8.76
CA HIS A 192 25.15 -4.73 -9.48
C HIS A 192 25.13 -4.87 -11.02
N ARG A 193 24.61 -5.99 -11.57
CA ARG A 193 24.48 -6.20 -13.02
C ARG A 193 23.50 -5.25 -13.72
N ALA A 194 22.64 -4.55 -12.99
CA ALA A 194 21.83 -3.46 -13.55
C ALA A 194 22.66 -2.24 -14.01
N ARG A 195 23.95 -2.18 -13.64
CA ARG A 195 24.92 -1.17 -14.10
C ARG A 195 25.70 -1.56 -15.35
N SER A 196 25.30 -2.61 -16.08
CA SER A 196 25.57 -2.59 -17.52
C SER A 196 24.63 -1.55 -18.11
N SER A 197 24.97 -0.26 -17.94
CA SER A 197 24.32 0.79 -18.70
C SER A 197 24.48 0.37 -20.15
N ARG A 198 23.38 -0.05 -20.77
CA ARG A 198 23.29 0.10 -22.21
C ARG A 198 23.65 1.57 -22.43
N PRO A 199 24.65 1.89 -23.27
CA PRO A 199 24.98 3.26 -23.56
C PRO A 199 23.65 3.96 -23.86
N LEU A 200 23.27 4.93 -23.03
CA LEU A 200 22.09 5.72 -23.33
C LEU A 200 22.33 6.25 -24.75
N PRO A 201 21.32 6.19 -25.64
CA PRO A 201 21.50 6.68 -27.00
C PRO A 201 22.01 8.11 -26.91
N VAL A 202 23.28 8.31 -27.27
CA VAL A 202 23.92 9.63 -27.23
C VAL A 202 23.24 10.44 -28.31
N GLN A 203 22.41 11.41 -27.91
CA GLN A 203 21.90 12.38 -28.86
C GLN A 203 23.06 13.25 -29.30
N GLU A 204 23.49 13.08 -30.55
CA GLU A 204 24.53 13.90 -31.14
C GLU A 204 24.07 15.35 -31.22
N VAL A 205 25.01 16.29 -31.12
CA VAL A 205 24.69 17.72 -31.10
C VAL A 205 25.04 18.32 -32.47
N CYS A 206 24.14 19.14 -33.02
CA CYS A 206 24.38 19.84 -34.27
C CYS A 206 25.49 20.89 -34.10
N PRO A 207 26.57 20.87 -34.91
CA PRO A 207 27.64 21.87 -34.81
C PRO A 207 27.22 23.31 -35.15
N VAL A 208 26.11 23.49 -35.87
CA VAL A 208 25.64 24.83 -36.29
C VAL A 208 24.70 25.46 -35.26
N THR A 209 23.80 24.66 -34.67
CA THR A 209 22.73 25.17 -33.80
C THR A 209 22.89 24.77 -32.34
N HIS A 210 23.84 23.89 -32.02
CA HIS A 210 24.08 23.31 -30.69
C HIS A 210 22.84 22.64 -30.06
N LYS A 211 21.82 22.32 -30.89
CA LYS A 211 20.63 21.56 -30.48
C LYS A 211 20.86 20.08 -30.77
N ALA A 212 20.09 19.20 -30.12
CA ALA A 212 20.08 17.77 -30.43
C ALA A 212 19.83 17.56 -31.93
N ALA A 213 20.70 16.80 -32.58
CA ALA A 213 20.60 16.49 -33.99
C ALA A 213 19.54 15.41 -34.21
N LEU A 214 18.68 15.66 -35.19
CA LEU A 214 17.62 14.75 -35.58
C LEU A 214 18.03 13.89 -36.79
N TYR A 215 19.03 14.35 -37.55
CA TYR A 215 19.44 13.76 -38.82
C TYR A 215 20.96 13.84 -38.98
N ARG A 216 21.50 13.03 -39.91
CA ARG A 216 22.89 13.10 -40.39
C ARG A 216 22.91 13.37 -41.89
N ASP A 217 23.89 14.16 -42.33
CA ASP A 217 24.07 14.44 -43.76
C ASP A 217 24.78 13.27 -44.47
N PRO A 218 24.20 12.64 -45.51
CA PRO A 218 24.76 11.43 -46.14
C PRO A 218 26.13 11.60 -46.82
N VAL A 219 26.60 12.82 -47.03
CA VAL A 219 27.91 13.07 -47.67
C VAL A 219 28.98 13.49 -46.66
N THR A 220 28.62 14.33 -45.69
CA THR A 220 29.58 14.81 -44.69
C THR A 220 29.56 14.01 -43.40
N ASP A 221 28.54 13.17 -43.20
CA ASP A 221 28.26 12.43 -41.97
C ASP A 221 28.13 13.32 -40.71
N ILE A 222 27.86 14.62 -40.92
CA ILE A 222 27.72 15.62 -39.85
C ILE A 222 26.28 15.60 -39.32
N PRO A 223 26.06 15.48 -38.00
CA PRO A 223 24.75 15.54 -37.39
C PRO A 223 24.17 16.97 -37.42
N TYR A 224 22.88 17.11 -37.76
CA TYR A 224 22.19 18.39 -37.81
C TYR A 224 20.76 18.37 -37.25
N ALA A 225 20.30 19.52 -36.75
CA ALA A 225 19.00 19.65 -36.09
C ALA A 225 17.87 20.11 -37.03
N ASN A 226 18.15 21.04 -37.95
CA ASN A 226 17.14 21.66 -38.82
C ASN A 226 17.65 21.89 -40.26
N ALA A 227 16.74 22.21 -41.18
CA ALA A 227 17.07 22.41 -42.59
C ALA A 227 18.05 23.59 -42.84
N ARG A 228 18.02 24.63 -41.99
CA ARG A 228 18.98 25.75 -42.05
C ARG A 228 20.41 25.26 -41.78
N ALA A 229 20.60 24.44 -40.74
CA ALA A 229 21.89 23.85 -40.42
C ALA A 229 22.42 22.98 -41.57
N PHE A 230 21.56 22.18 -42.19
CA PHE A 230 21.93 21.36 -43.36
C PHE A 230 22.47 22.21 -44.52
N ARG A 231 21.82 23.34 -44.84
CA ARG A 231 22.29 24.25 -45.90
C ARG A 231 23.66 24.84 -45.58
N ILE A 232 23.87 25.27 -44.33
CA ILE A 232 25.15 25.83 -43.86
C ILE A 232 26.26 24.77 -43.95
N ILE A 233 25.99 23.54 -43.48
CA ILE A 233 26.94 22.41 -43.54
C ILE A 233 27.33 22.12 -45.00
N ARG A 234 26.36 22.04 -45.91
CA ARG A 234 26.63 21.76 -47.34
C ARG A 234 27.35 22.90 -48.05
N GLU A 235 27.08 24.15 -47.69
CA GLU A 235 27.80 25.29 -48.23
C GLU A 235 29.25 25.32 -47.76
N ALA A 236 29.48 25.08 -46.46
CA ALA A 236 30.82 24.96 -45.89
C ALA A 236 31.59 23.80 -46.55
N TYR A 237 30.94 22.65 -46.77
CA TYR A 237 31.53 21.51 -47.47
C TYR A 237 31.92 21.85 -48.91
N ARG A 238 31.07 22.56 -49.67
CA ARG A 238 31.42 23.01 -51.03
C ARG A 238 32.65 23.92 -51.04
N LYS A 239 32.74 24.88 -50.11
CA LYS A 239 33.90 25.77 -49.97
C LYS A 239 35.15 24.98 -49.58
N TYR A 240 35.02 24.00 -48.68
CA TYR A 240 36.11 23.12 -48.28
C TYR A 240 36.65 22.32 -49.46
N VAL A 241 35.78 21.66 -50.24
CA VAL A 241 36.15 20.89 -51.43
C VAL A 241 36.76 21.77 -52.52
N ALA A 242 36.25 23.00 -52.72
CA ALA A 242 36.84 23.92 -53.69
C ALA A 242 38.27 24.36 -53.32
N ALA A 243 38.57 24.47 -52.02
CA ALA A 243 39.88 24.89 -51.54
C ALA A 243 40.88 23.73 -51.37
N HIS A 244 40.42 22.54 -50.99
CA HIS A 244 41.27 21.40 -50.61
C HIS A 244 41.17 20.21 -51.58
N GLY A 245 40.29 20.27 -52.58
CA GLY A 245 39.95 19.13 -53.44
C GLY A 245 39.00 18.14 -52.76
N PHE A 246 38.51 17.15 -53.51
CA PHE A 246 37.69 16.09 -52.95
C PHE A 246 38.54 15.19 -52.04
N PRO A 247 38.07 14.84 -50.83
CA PRO A 247 38.67 13.74 -50.08
C PRO A 247 38.45 12.45 -50.89
N ASN A 248 39.53 11.86 -51.43
CA ASN A 248 39.47 10.62 -52.19
C ASN A 248 38.81 9.50 -51.36
N THR A 249 37.62 9.06 -51.74
CA THR A 249 37.00 7.84 -51.21
C THR A 249 37.48 6.63 -52.00
N SER A 250 38.71 6.19 -51.74
CA SER A 250 39.18 4.86 -52.14
C SER A 250 39.13 3.93 -50.93
N GLY A 251 38.15 3.01 -50.91
CA GLY A 251 38.17 1.87 -49.99
C GLY A 251 36.80 1.51 -49.41
N GLY A 252 35.95 0.89 -50.24
CA GLY A 252 34.89 0.03 -49.74
C GLY A 252 35.48 -1.32 -49.32
N ASP A 253 35.06 -1.75 -48.13
CA ASP A 253 35.01 -3.13 -47.63
C ASP A 253 36.31 -3.85 -47.21
N SER A 254 36.51 -4.00 -45.89
CA SER A 254 36.99 -5.25 -45.28
C SER A 254 37.05 -5.18 -43.75
N SER A 255 36.32 -6.09 -43.12
CA SER A 255 36.70 -6.85 -41.92
C SER A 255 37.05 -6.11 -40.62
N GLY A 256 36.31 -6.47 -39.56
CA GLY A 256 36.63 -6.09 -38.19
C GLY A 256 38.05 -6.46 -37.78
N VAL A 257 38.75 -5.48 -37.23
CA VAL A 257 39.95 -5.70 -36.44
C VAL A 257 39.79 -4.96 -35.12
N LYS A 258 39.78 -5.76 -34.04
CA LYS A 258 39.83 -5.32 -32.65
C LYS A 258 41.01 -4.37 -32.46
N GLY A 259 40.73 -3.11 -32.16
CA GLY A 259 41.72 -2.15 -31.69
C GLY A 259 42.14 -2.46 -30.26
N ASN A 260 43.28 -3.13 -30.12
CA ASN A 260 43.99 -3.34 -28.87
C ASN A 260 44.42 -1.97 -28.30
N ARG A 261 43.78 -1.51 -27.23
CA ARG A 261 44.26 -0.35 -26.44
C ARG A 261 45.49 -0.78 -25.63
N GLN A 262 46.69 -0.45 -26.12
CA GLN A 262 47.90 -0.47 -25.29
C GLN A 262 47.77 0.60 -24.19
N LYS A 263 47.70 0.16 -22.94
CA LYS A 263 47.77 1.02 -21.76
C LYS A 263 49.22 1.43 -21.55
N MET A 264 49.48 2.72 -21.61
CA MET A 264 50.75 3.32 -21.19
C MET A 264 50.75 3.37 -19.65
N VAL A 265 51.58 2.54 -19.02
CA VAL A 265 51.81 2.59 -17.57
C VAL A 265 52.82 3.71 -17.30
N VAL A 266 52.36 4.80 -16.70
CA VAL A 266 53.24 5.81 -16.08
C VAL A 266 53.73 5.24 -14.76
N LYS A 267 55.02 4.93 -14.71
CA LYS A 267 55.73 4.46 -13.52
C LYS A 267 56.08 5.69 -12.67
N GLN A 268 55.39 5.91 -11.56
CA GLN A 268 55.81 6.87 -10.54
C GLN A 268 57.01 6.28 -9.80
N THR A 269 58.15 6.96 -9.87
CA THR A 269 59.31 6.72 -9.02
C THR A 269 59.12 7.47 -7.70
N ALA A 270 59.14 6.72 -6.60
CA ALA A 270 59.28 7.24 -5.26
C ALA A 270 60.65 7.93 -5.10
N VAL A 271 60.65 9.12 -4.50
CA VAL A 271 61.85 9.71 -3.90
C VAL A 271 61.54 9.87 -2.42
N THR A 272 62.30 9.12 -1.63
CA THR A 272 62.36 9.16 -0.18
C THR A 272 63.52 10.06 0.21
N THR A 273 63.24 11.06 1.04
CA THR A 273 64.16 11.67 2.01
C THR A 273 63.31 12.31 3.09
#